data_AF-A0A6C1RJI3-F1
#
_entry.id   AF-A0A6C1RJI3-F1
#
_cell.length_a   1.000
_cell.length_b   1.000
_cell.length_c   1.000
_cell.angle_alpha   90.00
_cell.angle_beta   90.00
_cell.angle_gamma   90.00
#
_symmetry.space_group_name_H-M   'P 1'
#
loop_
_entity.id
_entity.type
_entity.pdbx_description
1 polymer ?
#
loop_
_entity_poly.entity_id
_entity_poly.type
_entity_poly.pdbx_seq_one_letter_code
_entity_poly.pdbx_strand_id
1 'polypeptide(L)'
;MTLDTAYRILRLQADATQSELVSAYRKLVKRYHPDYNSSRHEWSHNAMTKINLAYELVSGDLLERTQHVATEPRVDQSKWRFGDDIAEAFSQSPAEDPAFVALFDQAADLVLTGIYTYYQYGLHNVYLRYEGVRRFRYRTAVRRVKQGLEQLRDMQHLASAGLHQDQLLAFSEFAAAFLRNMLIDKYHAPSVNRSENGAYRHYFEGSESLDAVIRAELFEELKPLHASDSVAGGLKVSYHEFMSLLINHSKSDWIPETLVKLQLHEAFTRVAALRAGA
;
A
#
# COMPACT_ATOMS: atom_id res chain seq x y z
N MET A 1 12.69 18.33 8.36
CA MET A 1 14.01 17.69 8.38
C MET A 1 14.87 18.37 7.33
N THR A 2 16.14 18.67 7.61
CA THR A 2 17.04 19.32 6.64
C THR A 2 17.78 18.27 5.80
N LEU A 3 18.30 18.68 4.64
CA LEU A 3 19.02 17.79 3.72
C LEU A 3 20.28 17.18 4.37
N ASP A 4 21.10 17.99 5.06
CA ASP A 4 22.27 17.50 5.81
C ASP A 4 21.87 16.46 6.88
N THR A 5 20.76 16.68 7.59
CA THR A 5 20.25 15.69 8.56
C THR A 5 19.80 14.40 7.85
N ALA A 6 19.23 14.50 6.65
CA ALA A 6 18.82 13.34 5.86
C ALA A 6 20.02 12.47 5.44
N TYR A 7 21.09 13.08 4.92
CA TYR A 7 22.34 12.39 4.61
C TYR A 7 22.94 11.69 5.85
N ARG A 8 22.94 12.35 7.01
CA ARG A 8 23.42 11.74 8.26
C ARG A 8 22.56 10.57 8.73
N ILE A 9 21.23 10.67 8.63
CA ILE A 9 20.30 9.58 8.98
C ILE A 9 20.56 8.35 8.11
N LEU A 10 20.76 8.57 6.81
CA LEU A 10 21.07 7.50 5.85
C LEU A 10 22.53 7.03 5.93
N ARG A 11 23.37 7.71 6.70
CA ARG A 11 24.81 7.44 6.83
C ARG A 11 25.55 7.57 5.50
N LEU A 12 25.16 8.58 4.71
CA LEU A 12 25.72 8.89 3.41
C LEU A 12 26.56 10.16 3.48
N GLN A 13 27.58 10.23 2.65
CA GLN A 13 28.32 11.46 2.39
C GLN A 13 27.57 12.33 1.37
N ALA A 14 27.89 13.62 1.33
CA ALA A 14 27.20 14.56 0.44
C ALA A 14 27.38 14.22 -1.05
N ASP A 15 28.43 13.51 -1.43
CA ASP A 15 28.75 13.04 -2.78
C ASP A 15 28.20 11.64 -3.10
N ALA A 16 27.38 11.06 -2.20
CA ALA A 16 26.85 9.72 -2.38
C ALA A 16 26.04 9.56 -3.68
N THR A 17 26.20 8.40 -4.33
CA THR A 17 25.51 8.02 -5.56
C THR A 17 24.10 7.46 -5.29
N GLN A 18 23.26 7.40 -6.33
CA GLN A 18 21.93 6.78 -6.23
C GLN A 18 21.99 5.30 -5.78
N SER A 19 23.05 4.59 -6.20
CA SER A 19 23.28 3.19 -5.80
C SER A 19 23.56 3.07 -4.30
N GLU A 20 24.39 3.96 -3.77
CA GLU A 20 24.71 4.01 -2.33
C GLU A 20 23.50 4.41 -1.50
N LEU A 21 22.68 5.35 -2.00
CA LEU A 21 21.40 5.72 -1.39
C LEU A 21 20.47 4.50 -1.23
N VAL A 22 20.27 3.73 -2.32
CA VAL A 22 19.42 2.53 -2.29
C VAL A 22 20.00 1.47 -1.36
N SER A 23 21.31 1.24 -1.39
CA SER A 23 21.99 0.28 -0.52
C SER A 23 21.87 0.63 0.96
N ALA A 24 22.10 1.90 1.32
CA ALA A 24 21.99 2.40 2.68
C ALA A 24 20.55 2.34 3.19
N TYR A 25 19.59 2.74 2.36
CA TYR A 25 18.16 2.63 2.68
C TYR A 25 17.76 1.18 2.96
N ARG A 26 18.09 0.22 2.08
CA ARG A 26 17.78 -1.20 2.29
C ARG A 26 18.36 -1.74 3.60
N LYS A 27 19.60 -1.37 3.95
CA LYS A 27 20.24 -1.76 5.22
C LYS A 27 19.50 -1.20 6.43
N LEU A 28 19.04 0.04 6.35
CA LEU A 28 18.30 0.70 7.43
C LEU A 28 16.88 0.13 7.54
N VAL A 29 16.16 -0.06 6.44
CA VAL A 29 14.84 -0.72 6.42
C VAL A 29 14.94 -2.08 7.08
N LYS A 30 15.86 -2.95 6.66
CA LYS A 30 16.03 -4.28 7.27
C LYS A 30 16.29 -4.23 8.77
N ARG A 31 17.00 -3.21 9.26
CA ARG A 31 17.31 -3.06 10.69
C ARG A 31 16.13 -2.53 11.50
N TYR A 32 15.35 -1.63 10.93
CA TYR A 32 14.35 -0.85 11.65
C TYR A 32 12.91 -1.22 11.27
N HIS A 33 12.66 -2.17 10.36
CA HIS A 33 11.32 -2.57 9.95
C HIS A 33 10.47 -3.09 11.13
N PRO A 34 9.17 -2.75 11.23
CA PRO A 34 8.28 -3.20 12.29
C PRO A 34 8.20 -4.72 12.43
N ASP A 35 8.28 -5.44 11.32
CA ASP A 35 8.18 -6.90 11.29
C ASP A 35 9.33 -7.59 12.05
N TYR A 36 10.53 -7.00 12.08
CA TYR A 36 11.66 -7.52 12.88
C TYR A 36 11.67 -7.01 14.32
N ASN A 37 10.86 -5.99 14.61
CA ASN A 37 10.86 -5.25 15.86
C ASN A 37 9.46 -5.22 16.48
N SER A 38 8.76 -6.35 16.45
CA SER A 38 7.38 -6.49 16.93
C SER A 38 7.23 -6.16 18.42
N SER A 39 8.26 -6.37 19.25
CA SER A 39 8.25 -5.94 20.65
C SER A 39 8.43 -4.42 20.84
N ARG A 40 8.75 -3.67 19.77
CA ARG A 40 9.06 -2.23 19.78
C ARG A 40 8.44 -1.51 18.58
N HIS A 41 7.17 -1.79 18.29
CA HIS A 41 6.45 -1.24 17.13
C HIS A 41 6.57 0.28 17.00
N GLU A 42 6.33 1.04 18.06
CA GLU A 42 6.35 2.51 18.01
C GLU A 42 7.74 3.07 17.67
N TRP A 43 8.79 2.54 18.30
CA TRP A 43 10.17 2.94 18.04
C TRP A 43 10.59 2.62 16.61
N SER A 44 10.27 1.40 16.14
CA SER A 44 10.55 0.95 14.79
C SER A 44 9.83 1.81 13.76
N HIS A 45 8.56 2.12 14.03
CA HIS A 45 7.74 2.92 13.15
C HIS A 45 8.25 4.37 13.05
N ASN A 46 8.67 4.96 14.17
CA ASN A 46 9.31 6.27 14.23
C ASN A 46 10.66 6.31 13.52
N ALA A 47 11.46 5.26 13.64
CA ALA A 47 12.72 5.12 12.90
C ALA A 47 12.46 5.02 11.39
N MET A 48 11.54 4.16 10.96
CA MET A 48 11.17 3.99 9.55
C MET A 48 10.67 5.28 8.91
N THR A 49 9.83 6.05 9.61
CA THR A 49 9.35 7.34 9.09
C THR A 49 10.50 8.33 8.85
N LYS A 50 11.50 8.37 9.74
CA LYS A 50 12.69 9.21 9.56
C LYS A 50 13.55 8.72 8.39
N ILE A 51 13.72 7.40 8.25
CA ILE A 51 14.48 6.79 7.16
C ILE A 51 13.80 7.06 5.82
N ASN A 52 12.48 6.88 5.71
CA ASN A 52 11.72 7.15 4.48
C ASN A 52 11.79 8.63 4.09
N LEU A 53 11.58 9.54 5.05
CA LEU A 53 11.69 10.97 4.79
C LEU A 53 13.11 11.36 4.35
N ALA A 54 14.14 10.70 4.90
CA ALA A 54 15.52 10.99 4.57
C ALA A 54 15.85 10.50 3.17
N TYR A 55 15.35 9.30 2.83
CA TYR A 55 15.46 8.75 1.50
C TYR A 55 14.80 9.63 0.45
N GLU A 56 13.58 10.10 0.70
CA GLU A 56 12.88 11.00 -0.22
C GLU A 56 13.64 12.32 -0.43
N LEU A 57 14.14 12.94 0.64
CA LEU A 57 14.90 14.20 0.54
C LEU A 57 16.22 14.03 -0.22
N VAL A 58 17.00 13.00 0.11
CA VAL A 58 18.29 12.74 -0.58
C VAL A 58 18.05 12.30 -2.01
N SER A 59 17.02 11.49 -2.28
CA SER A 59 16.68 11.11 -3.65
C SER A 59 16.29 12.32 -4.50
N GLY A 60 15.54 13.28 -3.94
CA GLY A 60 15.19 14.51 -4.65
C GLY A 60 16.41 15.35 -5.00
N ASP A 61 17.31 15.55 -4.03
CA ASP A 61 18.55 16.30 -4.22
C ASP A 61 19.52 15.63 -5.21
N LEU A 62 19.67 14.29 -5.17
CA LEU A 62 20.48 13.58 -6.16
C LEU A 62 19.91 13.66 -7.57
N LEU A 63 18.57 13.67 -7.70
CA LEU A 63 17.91 13.88 -8.99
C LEU A 63 18.16 15.30 -9.52
N GLU A 64 17.99 16.33 -8.68
CA GLU A 64 18.27 17.73 -9.05
C GLU A 64 19.72 17.92 -9.49
N ARG A 65 20.69 17.38 -8.74
CA ARG A 65 22.13 17.45 -9.09
C ARG A 65 22.46 16.79 -10.41
N THR A 66 21.75 15.72 -10.75
CA THR A 66 21.93 15.01 -12.02
C THR A 66 21.29 15.79 -13.19
N GLN A 67 20.23 16.55 -12.93
CA GLN A 67 19.51 17.35 -13.93
C GLN A 67 20.21 18.68 -14.30
N HIS A 68 21.11 19.22 -13.47
CA HIS A 68 21.86 20.45 -13.78
C HIS A 68 22.98 20.30 -14.86
N VAL A 69 23.14 19.11 -15.46
CA VAL A 69 24.17 18.83 -16.50
C VAL A 69 23.58 18.59 -17.91
N ALA A 70 22.26 18.48 -18.08
CA ALA A 70 21.66 18.37 -19.41
C ALA A 70 20.24 18.94 -19.43
N THR A 71 19.97 19.77 -20.45
CA THR A 71 18.64 20.25 -20.87
C THR A 71 17.55 19.19 -20.70
N GLU A 72 16.40 19.63 -20.17
CA GLU A 72 15.25 18.82 -19.69
C GLU A 72 15.04 17.46 -20.37
N PRO A 73 14.70 16.45 -19.54
CA PRO A 73 13.32 15.96 -19.60
C PRO A 73 12.69 15.76 -18.21
N ARG A 74 11.34 15.72 -18.23
CA ARG A 74 10.42 15.31 -17.16
C ARG A 74 11.07 14.29 -16.22
N VAL A 75 10.92 14.52 -14.92
CA VAL A 75 11.20 13.53 -13.87
C VAL A 75 10.61 12.20 -14.34
N ASP A 76 11.50 11.29 -14.68
CA ASP A 76 11.12 9.97 -15.09
C ASP A 76 10.71 9.20 -13.83
N GLN A 77 9.43 9.24 -13.54
CA GLN A 77 8.80 8.40 -12.52
C GLN A 77 8.90 6.90 -12.92
N SER A 78 9.49 6.55 -14.08
CA SER A 78 9.63 5.17 -14.54
C SER A 78 10.45 4.26 -13.62
N LYS A 79 11.28 4.82 -12.73
CA LYS A 79 12.02 3.99 -11.76
C LYS A 79 11.13 3.41 -10.64
N TRP A 80 9.89 3.87 -10.56
CA TRP A 80 8.81 3.32 -9.76
C TRP A 80 7.61 3.01 -10.65
N ARG A 81 7.82 2.41 -11.84
CA ARG A 81 6.73 1.71 -12.52
C ARG A 81 6.26 0.58 -11.60
N PHE A 82 5.30 0.89 -10.71
CA PHE A 82 4.46 -0.11 -10.09
C PHE A 82 3.59 -0.69 -11.20
N GLY A 83 4.19 -1.53 -12.06
CA GLY A 83 3.57 -1.72 -13.37
C GLY A 83 4.29 -2.58 -14.38
N ASP A 84 5.52 -3.06 -14.21
CA ASP A 84 5.99 -4.05 -15.20
C ASP A 84 5.18 -5.35 -15.03
N ASP A 85 5.01 -5.91 -13.83
CA ASP A 85 4.21 -7.15 -13.65
C ASP A 85 2.67 -6.94 -13.63
N ILE A 86 2.19 -5.75 -13.24
CA ILE A 86 0.75 -5.43 -13.26
C ILE A 86 0.33 -4.94 -14.64
N ALA A 87 1.12 -4.15 -15.36
CA ALA A 87 0.76 -3.86 -16.76
C ALA A 87 0.97 -5.11 -17.63
N GLU A 88 2.01 -5.92 -17.42
CA GLU A 88 2.26 -7.13 -18.21
C GLU A 88 1.21 -8.22 -17.95
N ALA A 89 0.82 -8.49 -16.70
CA ALA A 89 -0.29 -9.42 -16.41
C ALA A 89 -1.67 -8.92 -16.91
N PHE A 90 -1.83 -7.61 -17.10
CA PHE A 90 -3.08 -7.04 -17.61
C PHE A 90 -3.03 -6.76 -19.14
N SER A 91 -1.83 -6.82 -19.74
CA SER A 91 -1.53 -6.59 -21.16
C SER A 91 -1.54 -7.88 -22.01
N GLN A 92 -1.71 -9.07 -21.42
CA GLN A 92 -1.70 -10.35 -22.17
C GLN A 92 -2.98 -10.63 -23.00
N SER A 93 -3.78 -9.61 -23.34
CA SER A 93 -4.84 -9.74 -24.36
C SER A 93 -4.47 -8.99 -25.64
N PRO A 94 -4.71 -9.58 -26.83
CA PRO A 94 -4.23 -9.03 -28.07
C PRO A 94 -5.00 -7.74 -28.40
N ALA A 95 -4.30 -6.61 -28.29
CA ALA A 95 -4.48 -5.37 -29.02
C ALA A 95 -5.93 -4.96 -29.38
N GLU A 96 -6.56 -4.06 -28.63
CA GLU A 96 -7.65 -3.25 -29.21
C GLU A 96 -7.65 -1.74 -28.88
N ASP A 97 -7.01 -1.24 -27.81
CA ASP A 97 -6.87 0.22 -27.64
C ASP A 97 -5.67 0.64 -26.78
N PRO A 98 -4.54 1.04 -27.39
CA PRO A 98 -3.37 1.58 -26.68
C PRO A 98 -3.71 2.81 -25.82
N ALA A 99 -4.74 3.58 -26.17
CA ALA A 99 -5.17 4.73 -25.38
C ALA A 99 -5.86 4.28 -24.10
N PHE A 100 -6.72 3.25 -24.15
CA PHE A 100 -7.33 2.67 -22.95
C PHE A 100 -6.26 2.14 -21.99
N VAL A 101 -5.30 1.36 -22.48
CA VAL A 101 -4.23 0.78 -21.65
C VAL A 101 -3.44 1.88 -20.97
N ALA A 102 -3.03 2.92 -21.69
CA ALA A 102 -2.29 4.03 -21.10
C ALA A 102 -3.08 4.80 -20.04
N LEU A 103 -4.38 5.00 -20.24
CA LEU A 103 -5.26 5.67 -19.27
C LEU A 103 -5.49 4.78 -18.04
N PHE A 104 -5.68 3.48 -18.24
CA PHE A 104 -5.80 2.50 -17.15
C PHE A 104 -4.54 2.48 -16.31
N ASP A 105 -3.36 2.38 -16.93
CA ASP A 105 -2.06 2.37 -16.24
C ASP A 105 -1.86 3.64 -15.42
N GLN A 106 -2.22 4.79 -15.97
CA GLN A 106 -2.13 6.07 -15.24
C GLN A 106 -3.02 6.07 -13.99
N ALA A 107 -4.25 5.58 -14.12
CA ALA A 107 -5.19 5.53 -13.01
C ALA A 107 -4.77 4.49 -11.96
N ALA A 108 -4.28 3.34 -12.41
CA ALA A 108 -3.75 2.28 -11.57
C ALA A 108 -2.51 2.72 -10.79
N ASP A 109 -1.58 3.43 -11.43
CA ASP A 109 -0.39 3.99 -10.79
C ASP A 109 -0.74 4.97 -9.67
N LEU A 110 -1.74 5.82 -9.86
CA LEU A 110 -2.24 6.71 -8.80
C LEU A 110 -2.76 5.91 -7.60
N VAL A 111 -3.58 4.87 -7.84
CA VAL A 111 -4.08 4.00 -6.78
C VAL A 111 -2.93 3.29 -6.07
N LEU A 112 -2.09 2.57 -6.81
CA LEU A 112 -1.00 1.76 -6.27
C LEU A 112 0.03 2.61 -5.53
N THR A 113 0.39 3.79 -6.04
CA THR A 113 1.30 4.69 -5.32
C THR A 113 0.67 5.21 -4.02
N GLY A 114 -0.64 5.45 -4.01
CA GLY A 114 -1.37 5.81 -2.79
C GLY A 114 -1.34 4.68 -1.75
N ILE A 115 -1.61 3.45 -2.18
CA ILE A 115 -1.56 2.23 -1.35
C ILE A 115 -0.14 1.96 -0.86
N TYR A 116 0.87 2.09 -1.72
CA TYR A 116 2.27 1.95 -1.38
C TYR A 116 2.65 2.94 -0.27
N THR A 117 2.33 4.23 -0.46
CA THR A 117 2.59 5.27 0.56
C THR A 117 1.89 4.92 1.89
N TYR A 118 0.67 4.39 1.82
CA TYR A 118 -0.09 3.95 2.99
C TYR A 118 0.63 2.85 3.77
N TYR A 119 1.12 1.81 3.11
CA TYR A 119 1.85 0.73 3.78
C TYR A 119 3.28 1.10 4.18
N GLN A 120 4.02 1.81 3.32
CA GLN A 120 5.39 2.24 3.56
C GLN A 120 5.51 3.09 4.84
N TYR A 121 4.51 3.93 5.10
CA TYR A 121 4.41 4.74 6.32
C TYR A 121 3.55 4.10 7.40
N GLY A 122 3.24 2.80 7.29
CA GLY A 122 2.45 2.01 8.26
C GLY A 122 1.15 2.67 8.70
N LEU A 123 0.49 3.36 7.77
CA LEU A 123 -0.73 4.13 8.00
C LEU A 123 -1.96 3.23 8.17
N HIS A 124 -1.82 1.91 8.05
CA HIS A 124 -2.83 0.95 8.52
C HIS A 124 -3.07 1.06 10.03
N ASN A 125 -2.06 1.50 10.78
CA ASN A 125 -2.24 1.88 12.16
C ASN A 125 -2.82 3.31 12.25
N VAL A 126 -4.05 3.40 12.74
CA VAL A 126 -4.86 4.63 12.80
C VAL A 126 -4.18 5.74 13.60
N TYR A 127 -3.54 5.40 14.73
CA TYR A 127 -2.89 6.39 15.60
C TYR A 127 -1.81 7.18 14.87
N LEU A 128 -1.08 6.50 13.99
CA LEU A 128 0.06 7.05 13.27
C LEU A 128 -0.37 8.08 12.21
N ARG A 129 -1.65 8.09 11.82
CA ARG A 129 -2.21 9.02 10.82
C ARG A 129 -2.34 10.46 11.33
N TYR A 130 -2.31 10.67 12.65
CA TYR A 130 -2.50 12.00 13.23
C TYR A 130 -1.17 12.72 13.57
N GLU A 131 -0.04 12.04 13.38
CA GLU A 131 1.26 12.51 13.84
C GLU A 131 2.09 13.13 12.71
N GLY A 132 2.52 14.39 12.91
CA GLY A 132 3.57 15.04 12.11
C GLY A 132 3.49 14.79 10.61
N VAL A 133 4.56 14.23 10.02
CA VAL A 133 4.69 13.93 8.59
C VAL A 133 3.68 12.88 8.11
N ARG A 134 3.34 11.91 8.97
CA ARG A 134 2.43 10.81 8.61
C ARG A 134 1.02 11.31 8.31
N ARG A 135 0.58 12.37 8.99
CA ARG A 135 -0.69 13.05 8.67
C ARG A 135 -0.73 13.57 7.23
N PHE A 136 0.35 14.19 6.77
CA PHE A 136 0.45 14.68 5.40
C PHE A 136 0.53 13.52 4.39
N ARG A 137 1.29 12.46 4.73
CA ARG A 137 1.41 11.26 3.90
C ARG A 137 0.07 10.51 3.78
N TYR A 138 -0.67 10.38 4.87
CA TYR A 138 -2.01 9.79 4.87
C TYR A 138 -2.98 10.58 3.98
N ARG A 139 -3.05 11.91 4.14
CA ARG A 139 -3.89 12.75 3.29
C ARG A 139 -3.50 12.66 1.81
N THR A 140 -2.21 12.57 1.53
CA THR A 140 -1.68 12.41 0.16
C THR A 140 -2.05 11.05 -0.41
N ALA A 141 -1.88 9.97 0.36
CA ALA A 141 -2.26 8.61 -0.03
C ALA A 141 -3.75 8.52 -0.34
N VAL A 142 -4.61 9.01 0.56
CA VAL A 142 -6.08 9.04 0.36
C VAL A 142 -6.45 9.83 -0.90
N ARG A 143 -5.82 10.99 -1.12
CA ARG A 143 -6.07 11.81 -2.32
C ARG A 143 -5.70 11.05 -3.60
N ARG A 144 -4.54 10.39 -3.63
CA ARG A 144 -4.09 9.63 -4.81
C ARG A 144 -5.02 8.47 -5.14
N VAL A 145 -5.40 7.67 -4.13
CA VAL A 145 -6.37 6.57 -4.33
C VAL A 145 -7.71 7.10 -4.82
N LYS A 146 -8.19 8.22 -4.27
CA LYS A 146 -9.43 8.84 -4.70
C LYS A 146 -9.36 9.33 -6.16
N GLN A 147 -8.28 10.00 -6.54
CA GLN A 147 -8.06 10.48 -7.91
C GLN A 147 -7.97 9.33 -8.92
N GLY A 148 -7.22 8.28 -8.60
CA GLY A 148 -7.14 7.09 -9.46
C GLY A 148 -8.50 6.39 -9.59
N LEU A 149 -9.27 6.27 -8.51
CA LEU A 149 -10.63 5.72 -8.54
C LEU A 149 -11.59 6.57 -9.39
N GLU A 150 -11.50 7.90 -9.33
CA GLU A 150 -12.29 8.78 -10.19
C GLU A 150 -11.95 8.53 -11.67
N GLN A 151 -10.66 8.46 -12.02
CA GLN A 151 -10.23 8.14 -13.39
C GLN A 151 -10.72 6.76 -13.85
N LEU A 152 -10.61 5.72 -13.01
CA LEU A 152 -11.12 4.37 -13.33
C LEU A 152 -12.63 4.38 -13.61
N ARG A 153 -13.39 5.19 -12.87
CA ARG A 153 -14.84 5.33 -13.09
C ARG A 153 -15.16 6.07 -14.37
N ASP A 154 -14.43 7.14 -14.68
CA ASP A 154 -14.62 7.91 -15.91
C ASP A 154 -14.36 7.03 -17.16
N MET A 155 -13.45 6.06 -17.06
CA MET A 155 -13.14 5.10 -18.12
C MET A 155 -14.16 3.96 -18.29
N GLN A 156 -15.13 3.79 -17.38
CA GLN A 156 -16.11 2.69 -17.49
C GLN A 156 -16.94 2.76 -18.78
N HIS A 157 -17.12 3.96 -19.33
CA HIS A 157 -17.84 4.17 -20.58
C HIS A 157 -16.99 3.88 -21.83
N LEU A 158 -15.67 3.78 -21.68
CA LEU A 158 -14.72 3.54 -22.77
C LEU A 158 -14.36 2.05 -22.91
N ALA A 159 -14.61 1.23 -21.90
CA ALA A 159 -14.29 -0.18 -21.93
C ALA A 159 -15.26 -0.95 -22.86
N SER A 160 -14.73 -1.50 -23.95
CA SER A 160 -15.41 -2.49 -24.79
C SER A 160 -15.71 -3.77 -23.99
N ALA A 161 -16.80 -4.46 -24.33
CA ALA A 161 -17.19 -5.70 -23.67
C ALA A 161 -16.08 -6.77 -23.77
N GLY A 162 -15.69 -7.37 -22.64
CA GLY A 162 -14.65 -8.42 -22.60
C GLY A 162 -13.71 -8.30 -21.39
N LEU A 163 -12.51 -8.87 -21.52
CA LEU A 163 -11.52 -8.97 -20.43
C LEU A 163 -11.15 -7.62 -19.80
N HIS A 164 -11.03 -6.56 -20.61
CA HIS A 164 -10.69 -5.22 -20.12
C HIS A 164 -11.79 -4.62 -19.23
N GLN A 165 -13.05 -4.92 -19.50
CA GLN A 165 -14.16 -4.49 -18.67
C GLN A 165 -14.13 -5.19 -17.30
N ASP A 166 -13.83 -6.50 -17.27
CA ASP A 166 -13.71 -7.27 -16.04
C ASP A 166 -12.52 -6.80 -15.19
N GLN A 167 -11.38 -6.54 -15.83
CA GLN A 167 -10.18 -5.97 -15.19
C GLN A 167 -10.47 -4.58 -14.61
N LEU A 168 -11.07 -3.68 -15.40
CA LEU A 168 -11.44 -2.34 -14.96
C LEU A 168 -12.40 -2.39 -13.77
N LEU A 169 -13.42 -3.24 -13.85
CA LEU A 169 -14.41 -3.40 -12.79
C LEU A 169 -13.76 -3.94 -11.52
N ALA A 170 -13.02 -5.04 -11.60
CA ALA A 170 -12.37 -5.66 -10.45
C ALA A 170 -11.39 -4.69 -9.77
N PHE A 171 -10.58 -3.98 -10.55
CA PHE A 171 -9.62 -3.02 -9.99
C PHE A 171 -10.31 -1.77 -9.42
N SER A 172 -11.39 -1.28 -10.05
CA SER A 172 -12.22 -0.18 -9.52
C SER A 172 -12.86 -0.55 -8.18
N GLU A 173 -13.41 -1.76 -8.08
CA GLU A 173 -14.00 -2.28 -6.84
C GLU A 173 -12.94 -2.40 -5.74
N PHE A 174 -11.76 -2.94 -6.08
CA PHE A 174 -10.64 -3.01 -5.16
C PHE A 174 -10.21 -1.62 -4.68
N ALA A 175 -10.00 -0.66 -5.59
CA ALA A 175 -9.62 0.70 -5.23
C ALA A 175 -10.67 1.38 -4.33
N ALA A 176 -11.96 1.17 -4.61
CA ALA A 176 -13.05 1.68 -3.79
C ALA A 176 -13.10 1.02 -2.40
N ALA A 177 -12.94 -0.30 -2.31
CA ALA A 177 -12.91 -1.03 -1.05
C ALA A 177 -11.67 -0.66 -0.22
N PHE A 178 -10.51 -0.50 -0.87
CA PHE A 178 -9.29 -0.06 -0.22
C PHE A 178 -9.42 1.37 0.33
N LEU A 179 -10.04 2.28 -0.44
CA LEU A 179 -10.32 3.63 0.04
C LEU A 179 -11.22 3.62 1.29
N ARG A 180 -12.30 2.81 1.30
CA ARG A 180 -13.15 2.65 2.50
C ARG A 180 -12.35 2.14 3.69
N ASN A 181 -11.48 1.15 3.48
CA ASN A 181 -10.57 0.63 4.50
C ASN A 181 -9.61 1.72 5.03
N MET A 182 -9.02 2.54 4.15
CA MET A 182 -8.17 3.65 4.56
C MET A 182 -8.91 4.69 5.42
N LEU A 183 -10.22 4.83 5.25
CA LEU A 183 -11.05 5.79 5.97
C LEU A 183 -11.58 5.28 7.32
N ILE A 184 -11.33 4.01 7.68
CA ILE A 184 -11.62 3.51 9.04
C ILE A 184 -10.77 4.29 10.04
N ASP A 185 -11.40 5.11 10.89
CA ASP A 185 -10.74 5.95 11.88
C ASP A 185 -10.91 5.45 13.32
N LYS A 186 -11.66 4.35 13.49
CA LYS A 186 -11.88 3.70 14.77
C LYS A 186 -10.60 3.08 15.30
N TYR A 187 -10.34 3.31 16.58
CA TYR A 187 -9.23 2.72 17.32
C TYR A 187 -9.76 1.85 18.47
N HIS A 188 -8.96 0.88 18.90
CA HIS A 188 -9.31 0.07 20.06
C HIS A 188 -9.15 0.86 21.34
N ALA A 189 -10.26 1.04 22.05
CA ALA A 189 -10.28 1.42 23.43
C ALA A 189 -10.54 0.15 24.27
N PRO A 190 -9.64 -0.25 25.18
CA PRO A 190 -9.85 -1.41 26.04
C PRO A 190 -11.19 -1.30 26.77
N SER A 191 -12.07 -2.27 26.55
CA SER A 191 -13.39 -2.31 27.17
C SER A 191 -13.40 -3.28 28.35
N VAL A 192 -14.23 -3.01 29.36
CA VAL A 192 -14.53 -3.97 30.43
C VAL A 192 -15.28 -5.19 29.87
N ASN A 193 -15.96 -5.01 28.72
CA ASN A 193 -16.69 -6.07 28.05
C ASN A 193 -15.71 -7.06 27.37
N ARG A 194 -15.59 -8.28 27.93
CA ARG A 194 -14.79 -9.36 27.36
C ARG A 194 -15.20 -9.72 25.92
N SER A 195 -16.49 -9.60 25.58
CA SER A 195 -16.96 -9.86 24.21
C SER A 195 -16.39 -8.85 23.21
N GLU A 196 -16.31 -7.57 23.57
CA GLU A 196 -15.73 -6.53 22.70
C GLU A 196 -14.24 -6.73 22.49
N ASN A 197 -13.50 -7.14 23.54
CA ASN A 197 -12.07 -7.44 23.38
C ASN A 197 -11.84 -8.67 22.50
N GLY A 198 -12.71 -9.69 22.60
CA GLY A 198 -12.70 -10.85 21.70
C GLY A 198 -12.98 -10.47 20.25
N ALA A 199 -14.02 -9.65 20.03
CA ALA A 199 -14.35 -9.12 18.71
C ALA A 199 -13.17 -8.31 18.13
N TYR A 200 -12.60 -7.38 18.90
CA TYR A 200 -11.42 -6.63 18.45
C TYR A 200 -10.26 -7.54 18.08
N ARG A 201 -10.00 -8.61 18.86
CA ARG A 201 -8.91 -9.55 18.57
C ARG A 201 -9.08 -10.19 17.20
N HIS A 202 -10.28 -10.71 16.91
CA HIS A 202 -10.61 -11.28 15.59
C HIS A 202 -10.51 -10.23 14.47
N TYR A 203 -11.04 -9.01 14.69
CA TYR A 203 -10.90 -7.92 13.73
C TYR A 203 -9.43 -7.59 13.44
N PHE A 204 -8.61 -7.49 14.48
CA PHE A 204 -7.19 -7.15 14.40
C PHE A 204 -6.39 -8.25 13.69
N GLU A 205 -6.51 -9.50 14.12
CA GLU A 205 -5.82 -10.64 13.53
C GLU A 205 -6.19 -10.81 12.05
N GLY A 206 -7.48 -10.66 11.71
CA GLY A 206 -7.93 -10.71 10.33
C GLY A 206 -7.40 -9.54 9.49
N SER A 207 -7.36 -8.33 10.07
CA SER A 207 -6.86 -7.12 9.41
C SER A 207 -5.37 -7.21 9.12
N GLU A 208 -4.56 -7.61 10.10
CA GLU A 208 -3.12 -7.79 9.93
C GLU A 208 -2.81 -8.85 8.87
N SER A 209 -3.55 -9.96 8.87
CA SER A 209 -3.39 -11.02 7.87
C SER A 209 -3.73 -10.53 6.45
N LEU A 210 -4.85 -9.80 6.29
CA LEU A 210 -5.24 -9.23 5.00
C LEU A 210 -4.24 -8.16 4.51
N ASP A 211 -3.82 -7.24 5.39
CA ASP A 211 -2.87 -6.19 5.07
C ASP A 211 -1.49 -6.76 4.71
N ALA A 212 -1.06 -7.86 5.35
CA ALA A 212 0.17 -8.56 5.00
C ALA A 212 0.09 -9.19 3.60
N VAL A 213 -1.03 -9.82 3.25
CA VAL A 213 -1.27 -10.41 1.93
C VAL A 213 -1.27 -9.34 0.85
N ILE A 214 -2.07 -8.28 0.99
CA ILE A 214 -2.15 -7.20 -0.02
C ILE A 214 -0.76 -6.57 -0.22
N ARG A 215 -0.05 -6.31 0.87
CA ARG A 215 1.30 -5.72 0.82
C ARG A 215 2.26 -6.63 0.08
N ALA A 216 2.27 -7.93 0.39
CA ALA A 216 3.16 -8.88 -0.25
C ALA A 216 2.85 -9.04 -1.74
N GLU A 217 1.58 -9.15 -2.12
CA GLU A 217 1.18 -9.39 -3.51
C GLU A 217 1.37 -8.17 -4.43
N LEU A 218 1.23 -6.96 -3.90
CA LEU A 218 1.33 -5.74 -4.70
C LEU A 218 2.72 -5.11 -4.66
N PHE A 219 3.51 -5.33 -3.61
CA PHE A 219 4.76 -4.60 -3.38
C PHE A 219 5.87 -5.52 -2.88
N GLU A 220 6.68 -6.04 -3.82
CA GLU A 220 7.82 -6.91 -3.54
C GLU A 220 8.79 -6.27 -2.53
N GLU A 221 9.01 -4.96 -2.61
CA GLU A 221 9.95 -4.26 -1.72
C GLU A 221 9.46 -4.14 -0.27
N LEU A 222 8.16 -4.36 -0.06
CA LEU A 222 7.52 -4.35 1.26
C LEU A 222 7.29 -5.76 1.82
N LYS A 223 7.69 -6.82 1.09
CA LYS A 223 7.63 -8.20 1.59
C LYS A 223 8.61 -8.39 2.77
N PRO A 224 8.17 -9.05 3.86
CA PRO A 224 9.10 -9.44 4.93
C PRO A 224 10.10 -10.48 4.39
N LEU A 225 11.41 -10.29 4.61
CA LEU A 225 12.49 -11.19 4.10
C LEU A 225 12.38 -12.67 4.53
N HIS A 226 11.47 -13.02 5.45
CA HIS A 226 11.27 -14.37 5.98
C HIS A 226 9.79 -14.80 6.02
N ALA A 227 8.90 -14.11 5.30
CA ALA A 227 7.53 -14.60 5.15
C ALA A 227 7.54 -15.85 4.25
N SER A 228 7.63 -17.03 4.86
CA SER A 228 7.51 -18.29 4.12
C SER A 228 6.04 -18.49 3.71
N ASP A 229 5.85 -18.65 2.40
CA ASP A 229 4.89 -19.55 1.77
C ASP A 229 3.47 -19.57 2.33
N SER A 230 2.68 -18.57 1.94
CA SER A 230 1.42 -18.76 1.20
C SER A 230 0.49 -17.57 1.41
N VAL A 231 0.44 -16.67 0.43
CA VAL A 231 -0.60 -15.63 0.32
C VAL A 231 -2.01 -16.23 0.42
N ALA A 232 -2.20 -17.43 -0.12
CA ALA A 232 -3.46 -18.18 -0.01
C ALA A 232 -3.78 -18.60 1.43
N GLY A 233 -2.76 -18.81 2.27
CA GLY A 233 -2.92 -19.02 3.71
C GLY A 233 -3.44 -17.77 4.41
N GLY A 234 -2.86 -16.60 4.11
CA GLY A 234 -3.29 -15.32 4.71
C GLY A 234 -4.71 -14.90 4.33
N LEU A 235 -5.14 -15.13 3.08
CA LEU A 235 -6.54 -14.88 2.68
C LEU A 235 -7.53 -15.79 3.43
N LYS A 236 -7.17 -17.05 3.68
CA LYS A 236 -8.01 -17.97 4.46
C LYS A 236 -8.09 -17.54 5.93
N VAL A 237 -6.95 -17.18 6.52
CA VAL A 237 -6.88 -16.72 7.92
C VAL A 237 -7.70 -15.45 8.10
N SER A 238 -7.48 -14.43 7.27
CA SER A 238 -8.25 -13.17 7.37
C SER A 238 -9.76 -13.39 7.25
N TYR A 239 -10.21 -14.19 6.29
CA TYR A 239 -11.63 -14.54 6.15
C TYR A 239 -12.17 -15.28 7.39
N HIS A 240 -11.43 -16.28 7.89
CA HIS A 240 -11.81 -17.03 9.09
C HIS A 240 -12.00 -16.11 10.31
N GLU A 241 -11.08 -15.17 10.53
CA GLU A 241 -11.14 -14.24 11.66
C GLU A 241 -12.34 -13.29 11.53
N PHE A 242 -12.59 -12.73 10.34
CA PHE A 242 -13.75 -11.87 10.12
C PHE A 242 -15.08 -12.62 10.30
N MET A 243 -15.18 -13.85 9.79
CA MET A 243 -16.38 -14.67 9.99
C MET A 243 -16.57 -15.07 11.46
N SER A 244 -15.49 -15.37 12.17
CA SER A 244 -15.53 -15.65 13.61
C SER A 244 -16.09 -14.48 14.40
N LEU A 245 -15.73 -13.24 14.04
CA LEU A 245 -16.31 -12.04 14.61
C LEU A 245 -17.81 -11.93 14.31
N LEU A 246 -18.21 -12.06 13.04
CA LEU A 246 -19.61 -11.91 12.66
C LEU A 246 -20.53 -12.95 13.31
N ILE A 247 -20.04 -14.18 13.50
CA ILE A 247 -20.82 -15.29 14.07
C ILE A 247 -20.83 -15.22 15.60
N ASN A 248 -19.66 -15.09 16.23
CA ASN A 248 -19.54 -15.22 17.69
C ASN A 248 -19.74 -13.89 18.43
N HIS A 249 -19.62 -12.76 17.72
CA HIS A 249 -19.69 -11.41 18.28
C HIS A 249 -20.67 -10.51 17.50
N SER A 250 -21.83 -11.05 17.11
CA SER A 250 -22.86 -10.38 16.28
C SER A 250 -23.51 -9.12 16.86
N LYS A 251 -23.19 -8.76 18.11
CA LYS A 251 -23.61 -7.50 18.77
C LYS A 251 -22.46 -6.50 18.93
N SER A 252 -21.28 -6.83 18.43
CA SER A 252 -20.10 -6.00 18.64
C SER A 252 -20.14 -4.75 17.77
N ASP A 253 -19.60 -3.67 18.33
CA ASP A 253 -19.41 -2.43 17.60
C ASP A 253 -18.43 -2.58 16.43
N TRP A 254 -17.58 -3.63 16.40
CA TRP A 254 -16.58 -3.87 15.34
C TRP A 254 -17.15 -4.40 14.01
N ILE A 255 -18.43 -4.78 13.98
CA ILE A 255 -19.08 -5.34 12.79
C ILE A 255 -18.96 -4.42 11.56
N PRO A 256 -19.24 -3.11 11.63
CA PRO A 256 -19.14 -2.23 10.47
C PRO A 256 -17.73 -2.21 9.86
N GLU A 257 -16.68 -2.13 10.70
CA GLU A 257 -15.30 -2.15 10.22
C GLU A 257 -14.92 -3.52 9.63
N THR A 258 -15.40 -4.61 10.22
CA THR A 258 -15.21 -5.96 9.68
C THR A 258 -15.87 -6.15 8.32
N LEU A 259 -17.06 -5.58 8.10
CA LEU A 259 -17.71 -5.63 6.79
C LEU A 259 -16.92 -4.87 5.72
N VAL A 260 -16.31 -3.73 6.07
CA VAL A 260 -15.40 -3.02 5.16
C VAL A 260 -14.18 -3.87 4.82
N LYS A 261 -13.60 -4.57 5.81
CA LYS A 261 -12.47 -5.48 5.59
C LYS A 261 -12.83 -6.71 4.76
N LEU A 262 -14.04 -7.27 4.92
CA LEU A 262 -14.55 -8.37 4.08
C LEU A 262 -14.78 -7.92 2.64
N GLN A 263 -15.35 -6.74 2.40
CA GLN A 263 -15.46 -6.18 1.05
C GLN A 263 -14.09 -6.01 0.39
N LEU A 264 -13.10 -5.53 1.15
CA LEU A 264 -11.73 -5.43 0.66
C LEU A 264 -11.13 -6.80 0.35
N HIS A 265 -11.35 -7.79 1.21
CA HIS A 265 -10.90 -9.16 1.01
C HIS A 265 -11.45 -9.76 -0.29
N GLU A 266 -12.76 -9.65 -0.52
CA GLU A 266 -13.42 -10.15 -1.73
C GLU A 266 -12.91 -9.44 -2.99
N ALA A 267 -12.84 -8.11 -2.96
CA ALA A 267 -12.38 -7.32 -4.10
C ALA A 267 -10.91 -7.62 -4.44
N PHE A 268 -10.06 -7.75 -3.42
CA PHE A 268 -8.66 -8.13 -3.63
C PHE A 268 -8.51 -9.55 -4.16
N THR A 269 -9.32 -10.50 -3.68
CA THR A 269 -9.32 -11.88 -4.19
C THR A 269 -9.65 -11.93 -5.68
N ARG A 270 -10.60 -11.10 -6.16
CA ARG A 270 -10.91 -10.96 -7.60
C ARG A 270 -9.71 -10.44 -8.39
N VAL A 271 -9.05 -9.39 -7.91
CA VAL A 271 -7.84 -8.84 -8.55
C VAL A 271 -6.71 -9.89 -8.59
N ALA A 272 -6.48 -10.61 -7.50
CA ALA A 272 -5.46 -11.66 -7.44
C ALA A 272 -5.77 -12.83 -8.39
N ALA A 273 -7.04 -13.25 -8.50
CA ALA A 273 -7.45 -14.30 -9.42
C ALA A 273 -7.25 -13.91 -10.89
N LEU A 274 -7.56 -12.67 -11.26
CA LEU A 274 -7.32 -12.16 -12.61
C LEU A 274 -5.82 -12.13 -12.97
N ARG A 275 -4.94 -11.86 -12.00
CA ARG A 275 -3.48 -11.91 -12.20
C ARG A 275 -2.93 -13.33 -12.33
N ALA A 276 -3.54 -14.31 -11.67
CA ALA A 276 -3.08 -15.70 -11.72
C ALA A 276 -3.58 -16.48 -12.94
N GLY A 277 -4.62 -15.98 -13.61
CA GLY A 277 -5.20 -16.56 -14.83
C GLY A 277 -4.74 -15.91 -16.13
N ALA A 278 -3.93 -14.85 -16.06
CA ALA A 278 -3.23 -14.22 -17.18
C ALA A 278 -1.79 -14.73 -17.27
#